data_AF-A0A8T7BNA4-F1
#
_entry.id   AF-A0A8T7BNA4-F1
#
_cell.length_a   1.000
_cell.length_b   1.000
_cell.length_c   1.000
_cell.angle_alpha   90.00
_cell.angle_beta   90.00
_cell.angle_gamma   90.00
#
_symmetry.space_group_name_H-M   'P 1'
#
loop_
_entity.id
_entity.type
_entity.pdbx_description
1 polymer ?
#
loop_
_entity_poly.entity_id
_entity_poly.type
_entity_poly.pdbx_seq_one_letter_code
_entity_poly.pdbx_strand_id
1 'polypeptide(L)'
;GYGDVGKGCAQSLKGLGATVWITEIDPICALQAAMEGFRVVTMEEACDKADIFVTTTGNFHVIRHEHMAKMRNQAIVCNIGHFDNEIEVAELRQYEWENIKPQVDHIIFPDGKRIILLAEGRLVNLGCATGHPSFVMSNSFTNQTLAQIEIFCNPGKYGNEVYTLPKHLDEEVARLHLEKIGANLTRLTKEQADYIGVDQDGPYKPEHYRY
;
A
#
# COMPACT_ATOMS: atom_id res chain seq x y z
N GLY A 1 -2.40 -6.17 -7.25
CA GLY A 1 -1.11 -6.14 -6.55
C GLY A 1 -1.31 -6.49 -5.09
N TYR A 2 -0.41 -7.30 -4.53
CA TYR A 2 -0.45 -7.82 -3.16
C TYR A 2 0.90 -7.64 -2.42
N GLY A 3 1.62 -6.56 -2.75
CA GLY A 3 2.65 -5.99 -1.87
C GLY A 3 2.05 -5.37 -0.60
N ASP A 4 2.81 -4.56 0.13
CA ASP A 4 2.39 -4.04 1.45
C ASP A 4 1.09 -3.22 1.38
N VAL A 5 0.97 -2.33 0.40
CA VAL A 5 -0.26 -1.56 0.16
C VAL A 5 -1.43 -2.48 -0.15
N GLY A 6 -1.23 -3.45 -1.06
CA GLY A 6 -2.25 -4.41 -1.46
C GLY A 6 -2.75 -5.29 -0.31
N LYS A 7 -1.86 -5.75 0.57
CA LYS A 7 -2.19 -6.51 1.78
C LYS A 7 -3.11 -5.70 2.71
N GLY A 8 -2.76 -4.43 2.98
CA GLY A 8 -3.58 -3.54 3.80
C GLY A 8 -4.96 -3.26 3.19
N CYS A 9 -5.02 -3.01 1.88
CA CYS A 9 -6.29 -2.82 1.16
C CYS A 9 -7.20 -4.05 1.25
N ALA A 10 -6.64 -5.24 0.99
CA ALA A 10 -7.38 -6.50 1.04
C ALA A 10 -7.92 -6.79 2.44
N GLN A 11 -7.10 -6.56 3.48
CA GLN A 11 -7.51 -6.75 4.87
C GLN A 11 -8.67 -5.82 5.27
N SER A 12 -8.60 -4.54 4.89
CA SER A 12 -9.65 -3.56 5.15
C SER A 12 -10.99 -3.96 4.51
N LEU A 13 -10.96 -4.30 3.22
CA LEU A 13 -12.16 -4.72 2.48
C LEU A 13 -12.76 -6.03 3.02
N LYS A 14 -11.91 -7.03 3.33
CA LYS A 14 -12.33 -8.29 3.95
C LYS A 14 -12.96 -8.06 5.32
N GLY A 15 -12.38 -7.17 6.13
CA GLY A 15 -12.89 -6.82 7.46
C GLY A 15 -14.29 -6.19 7.44
N LEU A 16 -14.69 -5.60 6.31
CA LEU A 16 -16.03 -5.05 6.08
C LEU A 16 -16.98 -6.03 5.36
N GLY A 17 -16.57 -7.29 5.16
CA GLY A 17 -17.41 -8.35 4.58
C GLY A 17 -17.38 -8.46 3.05
N ALA A 18 -16.48 -7.74 2.37
CA ALA A 18 -16.33 -7.89 0.92
C ALA A 18 -15.71 -9.25 0.55
N THR A 19 -16.13 -9.82 -0.57
CA THR A 19 -15.39 -10.91 -1.22
C THR A 19 -14.25 -10.30 -2.03
N VAL A 20 -13.02 -10.48 -1.56
CA VAL A 20 -11.83 -9.83 -2.17
C VAL A 20 -11.12 -10.77 -3.12
N TRP A 21 -10.88 -10.31 -4.35
CA TRP A 21 -10.07 -10.99 -5.36
C TRP A 21 -8.77 -10.22 -5.60
N ILE A 22 -7.69 -10.93 -5.86
CA ILE A 22 -6.34 -10.38 -6.02
C ILE A 22 -5.83 -10.69 -7.42
N THR A 23 -5.24 -9.68 -8.07
CA THR A 23 -4.40 -9.87 -9.25
C THR A 23 -2.93 -9.75 -8.82
N GLU A 24 -2.09 -10.69 -9.25
CA GLU A 24 -0.64 -10.63 -9.01
C GLU A 24 0.15 -11.24 -10.15
N ILE A 25 1.33 -10.67 -10.38
CA ILE A 25 2.36 -11.18 -11.29
C ILE A 25 3.44 -11.94 -10.52
N ASP A 26 3.65 -11.61 -9.24
CA ASP A 26 4.65 -12.27 -8.40
C ASP A 26 4.04 -13.54 -7.77
N PRO A 27 4.60 -14.74 -7.99
CA PRO A 27 4.06 -15.99 -7.47
C PRO A 27 4.15 -16.10 -5.94
N ILE A 28 5.11 -15.45 -5.29
CA ILE A 28 5.24 -15.43 -3.82
C ILE A 28 4.09 -14.61 -3.23
N CYS A 29 3.87 -13.40 -3.75
CA CYS A 29 2.76 -12.53 -3.31
C CYS A 29 1.40 -13.16 -3.63
N ALA A 30 1.25 -13.79 -4.80
CA ALA A 30 0.04 -14.53 -5.16
C ALA A 30 -0.23 -15.69 -4.18
N LEU A 31 0.79 -16.48 -3.85
CA LEU A 31 0.64 -17.56 -2.88
C LEU A 31 0.28 -17.03 -1.49
N GLN A 32 0.88 -15.93 -1.04
CA GLN A 32 0.49 -15.26 0.21
C GLN A 32 -0.99 -14.85 0.20
N ALA A 33 -1.49 -14.26 -0.89
CA ALA A 33 -2.90 -13.92 -1.02
C ALA A 33 -3.81 -15.15 -0.94
N ALA A 34 -3.45 -16.23 -1.64
CA ALA A 34 -4.20 -17.48 -1.63
C ALA A 34 -4.25 -18.12 -0.23
N MET A 35 -3.15 -18.07 0.53
CA MET A 35 -3.07 -18.59 1.90
C MET A 35 -3.96 -17.80 2.88
N GLU A 36 -4.24 -16.52 2.60
CA GLU A 36 -5.21 -15.71 3.34
C GLU A 36 -6.68 -15.96 2.92
N GLY A 37 -6.91 -16.89 1.99
CA GLY A 37 -8.22 -17.26 1.47
C GLY A 37 -8.75 -16.33 0.37
N PHE A 38 -7.91 -15.45 -0.19
CA PHE A 38 -8.30 -14.62 -1.33
C PHE A 38 -8.21 -15.41 -2.64
N ARG A 39 -9.17 -15.17 -3.55
CA ARG A 39 -9.07 -15.73 -4.90
C ARG A 39 -8.05 -14.93 -5.70
N VAL A 40 -7.03 -15.61 -6.23
CA VAL A 40 -6.09 -15.01 -7.18
C VAL A 40 -6.63 -15.23 -8.59
N VAL A 41 -6.85 -14.14 -9.33
CA VAL A 41 -7.50 -14.11 -10.65
C VAL A 41 -6.75 -13.16 -11.58
N THR A 42 -7.06 -13.20 -12.87
CA THR A 42 -6.59 -12.18 -13.82
C THR A 42 -7.55 -10.97 -13.85
N MET A 43 -7.06 -9.84 -14.35
CA MET A 43 -7.94 -8.66 -14.52
C MET A 43 -9.00 -8.92 -15.58
N GLU A 44 -8.65 -9.67 -16.62
CA GLU A 44 -9.55 -10.10 -17.68
C GLU A 44 -10.69 -10.97 -17.15
N GLU A 45 -10.43 -11.84 -16.17
CA GLU A 45 -11.46 -12.65 -15.49
C GLU A 45 -12.35 -11.83 -14.54
N ALA A 46 -11.80 -10.79 -13.92
CA ALA A 46 -12.46 -10.01 -12.88
C ALA A 46 -13.28 -8.82 -13.43
N CYS A 47 -12.89 -8.25 -14.57
CA CYS A 47 -13.37 -6.96 -15.04
C CYS A 47 -14.89 -6.86 -15.22
N ASP A 48 -15.56 -7.93 -15.64
CA ASP A 48 -17.03 -7.99 -15.80
C ASP A 48 -17.78 -8.46 -14.52
N LYS A 49 -17.05 -8.79 -13.45
CA LYS A 49 -17.59 -9.43 -12.25
C LYS A 49 -17.44 -8.63 -10.96
N ALA A 50 -16.41 -7.81 -10.83
CA ALA A 50 -16.18 -7.05 -9.60
C ALA A 50 -16.97 -5.73 -9.59
N ASP A 51 -17.29 -5.27 -8.38
CA ASP A 51 -18.02 -4.02 -8.16
C ASP A 51 -17.08 -2.85 -7.78
N ILE A 52 -15.92 -3.16 -7.20
CA ILE A 52 -14.89 -2.20 -6.79
C ILE A 52 -13.52 -2.67 -7.30
N PHE A 53 -12.79 -1.77 -7.95
CA PHE A 53 -11.45 -1.99 -8.47
C PHE A 53 -10.47 -1.02 -7.81
N VAL A 54 -9.42 -1.57 -7.19
CA VAL A 54 -8.36 -0.80 -6.52
C VAL A 54 -7.01 -1.22 -7.07
N THR A 55 -6.25 -0.30 -7.65
CA THR A 55 -4.87 -0.54 -8.09
C THR A 55 -3.86 -0.19 -6.99
N THR A 56 -2.85 -1.05 -6.81
CA THR A 56 -1.90 -1.05 -5.68
C THR A 56 -0.49 -1.49 -6.12
N THR A 57 -0.15 -1.31 -7.39
CA THR A 57 0.99 -2.02 -8.01
C THR A 57 2.26 -1.19 -8.14
N GLY A 58 2.13 0.14 -8.20
CA GLY A 58 3.21 1.03 -8.62
C GLY A 58 3.61 0.86 -10.10
N ASN A 59 2.77 0.23 -10.92
CA ASN A 59 3.07 -0.15 -12.30
C ASN A 59 2.17 0.61 -13.30
N PHE A 60 2.27 0.29 -14.59
CA PHE A 60 1.67 1.05 -15.67
C PHE A 60 0.53 0.27 -16.33
N HIS A 61 -0.60 0.96 -16.58
CA HIS A 61 -1.72 0.45 -17.37
C HIS A 61 -2.28 -0.90 -16.87
N VAL A 62 -2.43 -1.03 -15.56
CA VAL A 62 -2.96 -2.24 -14.91
C VAL A 62 -4.45 -2.38 -15.19
N ILE A 63 -5.19 -1.27 -15.14
CA ILE A 63 -6.58 -1.21 -15.59
C ILE A 63 -6.61 -0.45 -16.92
N ARG A 64 -6.64 -1.22 -18.01
CA ARG A 64 -6.75 -0.72 -19.37
C ARG A 64 -8.17 -0.34 -19.75
N HIS A 65 -8.31 0.45 -20.81
CA HIS A 65 -9.59 0.81 -21.42
C HIS A 65 -10.51 -0.40 -21.63
N GLU A 66 -9.99 -1.48 -22.20
CA GLU A 66 -10.74 -2.70 -22.50
C GLU A 66 -11.31 -3.40 -21.25
N HIS A 67 -10.64 -3.25 -20.09
CA HIS A 67 -11.16 -3.75 -18.82
C HIS A 67 -12.34 -2.90 -18.38
N MET A 68 -12.20 -1.58 -18.40
CA MET A 68 -13.25 -0.63 -18.00
C MET A 68 -14.47 -0.69 -18.92
N ALA A 69 -14.26 -0.95 -20.21
CA ALA A 69 -15.34 -1.20 -21.17
C ALA A 69 -16.20 -2.42 -20.79
N LYS A 70 -15.63 -3.43 -20.14
CA LYS A 70 -16.35 -4.65 -19.70
C LYS A 70 -16.92 -4.56 -18.28
N MET A 71 -16.56 -3.54 -17.51
CA MET A 71 -17.07 -3.35 -16.14
C MET A 71 -18.59 -3.26 -16.09
N ARG A 72 -19.14 -3.62 -14.92
CA ARG A 72 -20.57 -3.45 -14.64
C ARG A 72 -20.92 -1.96 -14.56
N ASN A 73 -22.20 -1.65 -14.82
CA ASN A 73 -22.71 -0.32 -14.54
C ASN A 73 -22.55 0.01 -13.05
N GLN A 74 -22.11 1.23 -12.76
CA GLN A 74 -21.80 1.75 -11.42
C GLN A 74 -20.58 1.10 -10.74
N ALA A 75 -19.72 0.39 -11.47
CA ALA A 75 -18.45 -0.08 -10.91
C ALA A 75 -17.60 1.10 -10.42
N ILE A 76 -16.99 0.95 -9.24
CA ILE A 76 -16.10 1.96 -8.65
C ILE A 76 -14.66 1.61 -9.02
N VAL A 77 -13.92 2.58 -9.57
CA VAL A 77 -12.53 2.42 -9.97
C VAL A 77 -11.68 3.46 -9.24
N CYS A 78 -10.62 3.01 -8.57
CA CYS A 78 -9.70 3.90 -7.89
C CYS A 78 -8.28 3.34 -7.83
N ASN A 79 -7.34 4.23 -7.52
CA ASN A 79 -5.93 3.93 -7.38
C ASN A 79 -5.44 4.36 -6.00
N ILE A 80 -4.61 3.54 -5.38
CA ILE A 80 -3.91 3.86 -4.13
C ILE A 80 -2.43 3.49 -4.20
N GLY A 81 -1.91 3.23 -5.40
CA GLY A 81 -0.48 3.14 -5.66
C GLY A 81 0.16 4.50 -5.91
N HIS A 82 1.28 4.55 -6.63
CA HIS A 82 2.17 5.72 -6.59
C HIS A 82 1.73 6.87 -7.51
N PHE A 83 1.41 6.59 -8.77
CA PHE A 83 1.07 7.58 -9.80
C PHE A 83 -0.28 7.30 -10.45
N ASP A 84 -0.78 8.25 -11.23
CA ASP A 84 -2.07 8.20 -11.94
C ASP A 84 -2.10 7.26 -13.16
N ASN A 85 -0.97 6.66 -13.50
CA ASN A 85 -0.80 5.83 -14.69
C ASN A 85 -1.07 4.33 -14.48
N GLU A 86 -1.50 3.91 -13.29
CA GLU A 86 -1.97 2.52 -13.08
C GLU A 86 -3.29 2.26 -13.82
N ILE A 87 -4.09 3.31 -14.06
CA ILE A 87 -5.36 3.27 -14.78
C ILE A 87 -5.19 4.09 -16.06
N GLU A 88 -5.65 3.57 -17.20
CA GLU A 88 -5.62 4.29 -18.49
C GLU A 88 -6.69 5.39 -18.55
N VAL A 89 -6.60 6.40 -17.68
CA VAL A 89 -7.59 7.51 -17.60
C VAL A 89 -7.58 8.36 -18.88
N ALA A 90 -6.42 8.51 -19.53
CA ALA A 90 -6.30 9.26 -20.78
C ALA A 90 -7.23 8.70 -21.88
N GLU A 91 -7.31 7.37 -21.99
CA GLU A 91 -8.20 6.68 -22.95
C GLU A 91 -9.68 6.87 -22.64
N LEU A 92 -10.04 7.32 -21.44
CA LEU A 92 -11.43 7.61 -21.07
C LEU A 92 -11.85 9.05 -21.41
N ARG A 93 -10.91 9.93 -21.77
CA ARG A 93 -11.22 11.34 -22.10
C ARG A 93 -12.00 11.52 -23.40
N GLN A 94 -12.10 10.47 -24.21
CA GLN A 94 -12.97 10.43 -25.39
C GLN A 94 -14.47 10.31 -25.04
N TYR A 95 -14.81 9.97 -23.79
CA TYR A 95 -16.18 9.77 -23.34
C TYR A 95 -16.76 11.00 -22.65
N GLU A 96 -18.07 10.99 -22.42
CA GLU A 96 -18.73 12.00 -21.61
C GLU A 96 -18.40 11.79 -20.13
N TRP A 97 -18.01 12.89 -19.47
CA TRP A 97 -17.73 12.92 -18.04
C TRP A 97 -18.77 13.78 -17.33
N GLU A 98 -19.41 13.21 -16.32
CA GLU A 98 -20.39 13.89 -15.47
C GLU A 98 -19.81 13.96 -14.05
N ASN A 99 -19.38 15.16 -13.63
CA ASN A 99 -18.86 15.34 -12.29
C ASN A 99 -20.00 15.18 -11.26
N ILE A 100 -19.82 14.26 -10.31
CA ILE A 100 -20.79 14.05 -9.21
C ILE A 100 -20.51 15.03 -8.08
N LYS A 101 -19.23 15.13 -7.71
CA LYS A 101 -18.69 16.07 -6.70
C LYS A 101 -17.16 16.15 -6.88
N PRO A 102 -16.44 17.02 -6.14
CA PRO A 102 -14.98 17.06 -6.24
C PRO A 102 -14.35 15.67 -6.05
N GLN A 103 -13.50 15.28 -7.01
CA GLN A 103 -12.77 14.01 -7.06
C GLN A 103 -13.64 12.75 -7.24
N VAL A 104 -14.89 12.90 -7.70
CA VAL A 104 -15.77 11.78 -8.03
C VAL A 104 -16.51 12.08 -9.33
N ASP A 105 -16.24 11.27 -10.34
CA ASP A 105 -16.73 11.49 -11.69
C ASP A 105 -17.41 10.24 -12.24
N HIS A 106 -18.53 10.42 -12.93
CA HIS A 106 -19.06 9.42 -13.83
C HIS A 106 -18.36 9.49 -15.17
N ILE A 107 -18.04 8.33 -15.74
CA ILE A 107 -17.61 8.17 -17.13
C ILE A 107 -18.65 7.35 -17.86
N ILE A 108 -19.26 7.95 -18.88
CA ILE A 108 -20.43 7.40 -19.58
C ILE A 108 -19.98 6.76 -20.89
N PHE A 109 -20.11 5.44 -20.97
CA PHE A 109 -19.77 4.66 -22.17
C PHE A 109 -20.90 4.76 -23.23
N PRO A 110 -20.61 4.44 -24.51
CA PRO A 110 -21.58 4.56 -25.60
C PRO A 110 -22.86 3.72 -25.45
N ASP A 111 -22.81 2.65 -24.66
CA ASP A 111 -23.94 1.79 -24.33
C ASP A 111 -24.80 2.34 -23.16
N GLY A 112 -24.45 3.52 -22.64
CA GLY A 112 -25.13 4.16 -21.51
C GLY A 112 -24.67 3.66 -20.14
N LYS A 113 -23.79 2.65 -20.08
CA LYS A 113 -23.17 2.20 -18.83
C LYS A 113 -22.27 3.32 -18.29
N ARG A 114 -22.32 3.51 -16.97
CA ARG A 114 -21.47 4.46 -16.26
C ARG A 114 -20.51 3.70 -15.34
N ILE A 115 -19.28 4.20 -15.20
CA ILE A 115 -18.38 3.82 -14.10
C ILE A 115 -18.12 5.04 -13.23
N ILE A 116 -17.80 4.82 -11.96
CA ILE A 116 -17.44 5.86 -11.00
C ILE A 116 -15.92 5.85 -10.86
N LEU A 117 -15.25 6.90 -11.34
CA LEU A 117 -13.82 7.08 -11.17
C LEU A 117 -13.55 8.01 -9.98
N LEU A 118 -12.66 7.59 -9.09
CA LEU A 118 -12.25 8.38 -7.94
C LEU A 118 -10.92 9.09 -8.19
N ALA A 119 -10.83 10.35 -7.78
CA ALA A 119 -9.66 11.21 -7.85
C ALA A 119 -8.99 11.27 -9.23
N GLU A 120 -9.75 11.07 -10.31
CA GLU A 120 -9.24 10.98 -11.68
C GLU A 120 -8.08 9.97 -11.83
N GLY A 121 -8.09 8.88 -11.05
CA GLY A 121 -7.04 7.86 -11.06
C GLY A 121 -5.80 8.18 -10.22
N ARG A 122 -5.76 9.33 -9.53
CA ARG A 122 -4.73 9.65 -8.52
C ARG A 122 -5.00 8.91 -7.20
N LEU A 123 -4.07 9.05 -6.23
CA LEU A 123 -4.17 8.45 -4.89
C LEU A 123 -5.50 8.78 -4.19
N VAL A 124 -6.37 7.77 -4.07
CA VAL A 124 -7.74 7.92 -3.57
C VAL A 124 -7.80 8.27 -2.08
N ASN A 125 -6.91 7.71 -1.27
CA ASN A 125 -6.88 7.98 0.18
C ASN A 125 -6.50 9.42 0.50
N LEU A 126 -5.69 10.07 -0.36
CA LEU A 126 -5.32 11.47 -0.23
C LEU A 126 -6.30 12.39 -0.97
N GLY A 127 -6.77 11.99 -2.15
CA GLY A 127 -7.67 12.80 -2.97
C GLY A 127 -9.11 12.84 -2.45
N CYS A 128 -9.60 11.74 -1.88
CA CYS A 128 -10.98 11.60 -1.43
C CYS A 128 -11.13 11.51 0.10
N ALA A 129 -10.02 11.53 0.84
CA ALA A 129 -10.00 11.50 2.30
C ALA A 129 -8.80 12.30 2.84
N THR A 130 -8.21 11.88 3.96
CA THR A 130 -7.14 12.62 4.65
C THR A 130 -5.83 11.83 4.74
N GLY A 131 -5.65 10.81 3.89
CA GLY A 131 -4.49 9.94 3.91
C GLY A 131 -4.41 9.05 5.15
N HIS A 132 -3.20 8.68 5.51
CA HIS A 132 -2.95 7.84 6.68
C HIS A 132 -3.11 8.60 8.01
N PRO A 133 -3.62 7.95 9.07
CA PRO A 133 -3.75 8.58 10.39
C PRO A 133 -2.41 9.05 10.98
N SER A 134 -2.47 10.04 11.87
CA SER A 134 -1.28 10.65 12.47
C SER A 134 -0.34 9.65 13.16
N PHE A 135 -0.88 8.61 13.81
CA PHE A 135 -0.06 7.63 14.54
C PHE A 135 0.83 6.80 13.61
N VAL A 136 0.31 6.32 12.48
CA VAL A 136 1.14 5.61 11.50
C VAL A 136 2.11 6.57 10.81
N MET A 137 1.69 7.80 10.53
CA MET A 137 2.59 8.82 9.96
C MET A 137 3.72 9.22 10.91
N SER A 138 3.50 9.14 12.23
CA SER A 138 4.52 9.36 13.25
C SER A 138 5.71 8.41 13.07
N ASN A 139 5.46 7.13 12.75
CA ASN A 139 6.53 6.15 12.53
C ASN A 139 7.41 6.55 11.34
N SER A 140 6.80 6.95 10.23
CA SER A 140 7.50 7.41 9.03
C SER A 140 8.26 8.72 9.28
N PHE A 141 7.67 9.67 9.99
CA PHE A 141 8.29 10.97 10.25
C PHE A 141 9.37 10.94 11.34
N THR A 142 9.29 10.00 12.29
CA THR A 142 10.42 9.72 13.21
C THR A 142 11.61 9.17 12.41
N ASN A 143 11.40 8.22 11.50
CA ASN A 143 12.45 7.72 10.61
C ASN A 143 13.07 8.86 9.78
N GLN A 144 12.25 9.72 9.17
CA GLN A 144 12.75 10.88 8.42
C GLN A 144 13.60 11.81 9.30
N THR A 145 13.14 12.12 10.51
CA THR A 145 13.88 12.96 11.45
C THR A 145 15.24 12.35 11.81
N LEU A 146 15.28 11.06 12.14
CA LEU A 146 16.53 10.36 12.46
C LEU A 146 17.49 10.32 11.27
N ALA A 147 16.98 10.07 10.06
CA ALA A 147 17.79 10.10 8.84
C ALA A 147 18.38 11.49 8.58
N GLN A 148 17.59 12.55 8.78
CA GLN A 148 18.08 13.93 8.65
C GLN A 148 19.19 14.24 9.66
N ILE A 149 19.03 13.84 10.93
CA ILE A 149 20.05 14.01 11.96
C ILE A 149 21.33 13.23 11.59
N GLU A 150 21.20 11.98 11.16
CA GLU A 150 22.35 11.12 10.83
C GLU A 150 23.18 11.71 9.68
N ILE A 151 22.54 12.15 8.61
CA ILE A 151 23.22 12.73 7.45
C ILE A 151 23.84 14.09 7.79
N PHE A 152 23.12 14.94 8.54
CA PHE A 152 23.57 16.30 8.85
C PHE A 152 24.73 16.31 9.86
N CYS A 153 24.67 15.47 10.90
CA CYS A 153 25.66 15.45 11.98
C CYS A 153 26.91 14.61 11.66
N ASN A 154 26.89 13.77 10.62
CA ASN A 154 28.02 12.91 10.25
C ASN A 154 28.56 13.23 8.84
N PRO A 155 29.05 14.46 8.58
CA PRO A 155 29.57 14.83 7.26
C PRO A 155 30.75 13.93 6.86
N GLY A 156 30.71 13.39 5.65
CA GLY A 156 31.76 12.53 5.10
C GLY A 156 31.68 11.05 5.49
N LYS A 157 30.72 10.65 6.34
CA LYS A 157 30.50 9.24 6.70
C LYS A 157 29.90 8.41 5.57
N TYR A 158 29.08 9.03 4.73
CA TYR A 158 28.32 8.39 3.66
C TYR A 158 28.84 8.82 2.29
N GLY A 159 28.86 7.87 1.34
CA GLY A 159 29.11 8.14 -0.07
C GLY A 159 27.85 8.57 -0.82
N ASN A 160 27.95 8.68 -2.14
CA ASN A 160 26.81 8.96 -3.01
C ASN A 160 26.06 7.66 -3.38
N GLU A 161 25.51 7.00 -2.36
CA GLU A 161 24.76 5.74 -2.49
C GLU A 161 23.43 5.82 -1.75
N VAL A 162 22.56 4.83 -1.96
CA VAL A 162 21.31 4.69 -1.21
C VAL A 162 21.57 3.86 0.03
N TYR A 163 21.34 4.45 1.20
CA TYR A 163 21.48 3.79 2.49
C TYR A 163 20.11 3.59 3.15
N THR A 164 19.98 2.50 3.90
CA THR A 164 18.89 2.29 4.85
C THR A 164 19.32 2.76 6.24
N LEU A 165 18.36 3.11 7.09
CA LEU A 165 18.66 3.43 8.48
C LEU A 165 19.25 2.19 9.18
N PRO A 166 20.28 2.36 10.04
CA PRO A 166 20.77 1.30 10.89
C PRO A 166 19.65 0.64 11.72
N LYS A 167 19.69 -0.69 11.85
CA LYS A 167 18.64 -1.47 12.50
C LYS A 167 18.28 -1.02 13.92
N HIS A 168 19.26 -0.59 14.72
CA HIS A 168 19.00 -0.09 16.08
C HIS A 168 18.15 1.19 16.08
N LEU A 169 18.24 2.03 15.04
CA LEU A 169 17.36 3.20 14.90
C LEU A 169 15.95 2.79 14.49
N ASP A 170 15.79 1.79 13.61
CA ASP A 170 14.48 1.23 13.25
C ASP A 170 13.77 0.64 14.49
N GLU A 171 14.51 -0.12 15.30
CA GLU A 171 14.02 -0.63 16.60
C GLU A 171 13.68 0.49 17.59
N GLU A 172 14.45 1.59 17.60
CA GLU A 172 14.18 2.74 18.45
C GLU A 172 12.91 3.48 18.01
N VAL A 173 12.66 3.63 16.70
CA VAL A 173 11.39 4.14 16.20
C VAL A 173 10.24 3.30 16.74
N ALA A 174 10.30 1.98 16.63
CA ALA A 174 9.26 1.11 17.16
C ALA A 174 9.10 1.28 18.69
N ARG A 175 10.21 1.29 19.43
CA ARG A 175 10.24 1.43 20.90
C ARG A 175 9.54 2.69 21.38
N LEU A 176 9.79 3.83 20.72
CA LEU A 176 9.17 5.12 21.03
C LEU A 176 7.64 5.13 20.90
N HIS A 177 7.06 4.22 20.14
CA HIS A 177 5.61 4.17 19.91
C HIS A 177 4.87 3.18 20.84
N LEU A 178 5.58 2.28 21.53
CA LEU A 178 4.96 1.21 22.33
C LEU A 178 4.14 1.73 23.52
N GLU A 179 4.68 2.70 24.26
CA GLU A 179 4.01 3.24 25.45
C GLU A 179 2.63 3.83 25.09
N LYS A 180 2.53 4.50 23.94
CA LYS A 180 1.29 5.16 23.51
C LYS A 180 0.14 4.18 23.30
N ILE A 181 0.43 2.93 22.93
CA ILE A 181 -0.55 1.87 22.73
C ILE A 181 -0.66 0.91 23.92
N GLY A 182 0.03 1.20 25.02
CA GLY A 182 0.02 0.36 26.23
C GLY A 182 0.77 -0.97 26.07
N ALA A 183 1.69 -1.07 25.10
CA ALA A 183 2.49 -2.26 24.89
C ALA A 183 3.69 -2.29 25.84
N ASN A 184 3.78 -3.33 26.67
CA ASN A 184 4.88 -3.54 27.60
C ASN A 184 5.91 -4.49 26.98
N LEU A 185 7.12 -3.99 26.73
CA LEU A 185 8.19 -4.76 26.09
C LEU A 185 8.91 -5.66 27.11
N THR A 186 8.97 -6.96 26.84
CA THR A 186 9.78 -7.89 27.62
C THR A 186 11.27 -7.63 27.39
N ARG A 187 12.08 -7.66 28.47
CA ARG A 187 13.54 -7.59 28.38
C ARG A 187 14.14 -8.99 28.45
N LEU A 188 15.08 -9.27 27.56
CA LEU A 188 15.89 -10.50 27.63
C LEU A 188 16.72 -10.51 28.91
N THR A 189 16.84 -11.66 29.54
CA THR A 189 17.91 -11.87 30.51
C THR A 189 19.24 -12.01 29.77
N LYS A 190 20.36 -11.82 30.49
CA LYS A 190 21.70 -12.04 29.94
C LYS A 190 21.85 -13.44 29.33
N GLU A 191 21.39 -14.46 30.05
CA GLU A 191 21.45 -15.86 29.59
C GLU A 191 20.69 -16.08 28.28
N GLN A 192 19.51 -15.46 28.12
CA GLN A 192 18.72 -15.56 26.89
C GLN A 192 19.40 -14.84 25.72
N ALA A 193 19.96 -13.66 25.96
CA ALA A 193 20.66 -12.87 24.94
C ALA A 193 21.92 -13.60 24.45
N ASP A 194 22.73 -14.13 25.37
CA ASP A 194 23.91 -14.93 25.08
C ASP A 194 23.53 -16.22 24.30
N TYR A 195 22.41 -16.86 24.65
CA TYR A 195 21.94 -18.09 23.99
C TYR A 195 21.59 -17.90 22.51
N ILE A 196 20.95 -16.78 22.15
CA ILE A 196 20.57 -16.48 20.75
C ILE A 196 21.60 -15.60 20.02
N GLY A 197 22.68 -15.19 20.69
CA GLY A 197 23.78 -14.44 20.10
C GLY A 197 23.42 -12.99 19.76
N VAL A 198 22.68 -12.29 20.63
CA VAL A 198 22.35 -10.86 20.48
C VAL A 198 22.70 -10.07 21.73
N ASP A 199 22.79 -8.74 21.62
CA ASP A 199 22.84 -7.86 22.80
C ASP A 199 21.44 -7.77 23.46
N GLN A 200 21.39 -7.58 24.77
CA GLN A 200 20.13 -7.37 25.50
C GLN A 200 19.38 -6.13 25.00
N ASP A 201 20.09 -5.11 24.54
CA ASP A 201 19.52 -3.87 24.01
C ASP A 201 19.38 -3.88 22.47
N GLY A 202 19.72 -4.99 21.81
CA GLY A 202 19.60 -5.17 20.36
C GLY A 202 20.84 -4.72 19.58
N PRO A 203 20.83 -4.79 18.23
CA PRO A 203 19.70 -5.22 17.40
C PRO A 203 19.35 -6.70 17.54
N TYR A 204 18.07 -7.02 17.47
CA TYR A 204 17.54 -8.36 17.78
C TYR A 204 17.40 -9.30 16.58
N LYS A 205 17.68 -8.82 15.36
CA LYS A 205 17.51 -9.56 14.11
C LYS A 205 18.68 -9.31 13.16
N PRO A 206 19.06 -10.30 12.32
CA PRO A 206 20.08 -10.10 11.30
C PRO A 206 19.59 -9.14 10.22
N GLU A 207 20.53 -8.62 9.41
CA GLU A 207 20.22 -7.57 8.43
C GLU A 207 19.20 -8.02 7.37
N HIS A 208 19.25 -9.27 6.94
CA HIS A 208 18.38 -9.85 5.91
C HIS A 208 17.01 -10.33 6.42
N TYR A 209 16.69 -10.09 7.69
CA TYR A 209 15.42 -10.50 8.28
C TYR A 209 14.25 -9.70 7.69
N ARG A 210 13.12 -10.37 7.39
CA ARG A 210 11.97 -9.78 6.68
C ARG A 210 10.85 -9.27 7.59
N TYR A 211 11.16 -9.08 8.87
CA TYR A 211 10.23 -8.82 9.97
C TYR A 211 9.45 -10.07 10.44
#